data_AF-E7QVK9-F1
#
_entry.id   AF-E7QVK9-F1
#
_cell.length_a   1.000
_cell.length_b   1.000
_cell.length_c   1.000
_cell.angle_alpha   90.00
_cell.angle_beta   90.00
_cell.angle_gamma   90.00
#
_symmetry.space_group_name_H-M   'P 1'
#
loop_
_entity.id
_entity.type
_entity.pdbx_description
1 polymer ?
#
loop_
_entity_poly.entity_id
_entity_poly.type
_entity_poly.pdbx_seq_one_letter_code
_entity_poly.pdbx_strand_id
1 'polypeptide(L)'
;MWPWGHLAVGYLAYSGLRRTRTTRPPTGTDVIALVVGTQFPDLVDKPLAWWVGVLPTGRSLAHSLLTASVLLAVTYGICRRNGHRSRWAAFAVGYVSHPFADVLLTVLAGGYGRATFLLWPILPLSSPASGPSVVGVPGDFPIELSLVVAAVYVWLADGAPGVASVLPLGSDPHRER
;
A
#
# COMPACT_ATOMS: atom_id res chain seq x y z
N MET A 1 9.76 -3.11 -3.76
CA MET A 1 9.85 -3.74 -2.44
C MET A 1 9.03 -5.02 -2.43
N TRP A 2 9.09 -5.82 -1.38
CA TRP A 2 8.19 -6.97 -1.23
C TRP A 2 6.78 -6.54 -0.77
N PRO A 3 5.73 -7.36 -0.98
CA PRO A 3 4.35 -7.04 -0.59
C PRO A 3 4.20 -6.58 0.88
N TRP A 4 4.92 -7.22 1.79
CA TRP A 4 4.94 -6.86 3.22
C TRP A 4 5.66 -5.55 3.50
N GLY A 5 6.67 -5.18 2.69
CA GLY A 5 7.36 -3.90 2.79
C GLY A 5 6.42 -2.75 2.48
N HIS A 6 5.62 -2.87 1.41
CA HIS A 6 4.59 -1.89 1.08
C HIS A 6 3.52 -1.79 2.17
N LEU A 7 3.09 -2.92 2.73
CA LEU A 7 2.16 -2.94 3.85
C LEU A 7 2.74 -2.22 5.08
N ALA A 8 4.00 -2.46 5.42
CA ALA A 8 4.67 -1.84 6.55
C ALA A 8 4.75 -0.30 6.40
N VAL A 9 5.20 0.19 5.23
CA VAL A 9 5.26 1.63 4.93
C VAL A 9 3.86 2.26 5.01
N GLY A 10 2.87 1.63 4.38
CA GLY A 10 1.48 2.11 4.41
C GLY A 10 0.90 2.14 5.82
N TYR A 11 1.14 1.11 6.63
CA TYR A 11 0.69 1.03 8.03
C TYR A 11 1.30 2.12 8.90
N LEU A 12 2.63 2.29 8.84
CA LEU A 12 3.32 3.33 9.59
C LEU A 12 2.83 4.73 9.20
N ALA A 13 2.70 5.00 7.90
CA ALA A 13 2.20 6.27 7.39
C ALA A 13 0.77 6.55 7.86
N TYR A 14 -0.13 5.57 7.74
CA TYR A 14 -1.54 5.75 8.11
C TYR A 14 -1.74 5.84 9.63
N SER A 15 -1.06 5.01 10.42
CA SER A 15 -1.11 5.09 11.90
C SER A 15 -0.56 6.43 12.39
N GLY A 16 0.57 6.91 11.84
CA GLY A 16 1.10 8.25 12.14
C GLY A 16 0.12 9.36 11.77
N LEU A 17 -0.51 9.29 10.59
CA LEU A 17 -1.55 10.24 10.17
C LEU A 17 -2.76 10.26 11.13
N ARG A 18 -3.17 9.08 11.61
CA ARG A 18 -4.28 8.93 12.55
C ARG A 18 -3.94 9.49 13.93
N ARG A 19 -2.76 9.18 14.45
CA ARG A 19 -2.27 9.70 15.73
C ARG A 19 -2.18 11.24 15.72
N THR A 20 -1.67 11.81 14.63
CA THR A 20 -1.54 13.28 14.48
C THR A 20 -2.87 14.00 14.28
N ARG A 21 -3.86 13.39 13.62
CA ARG A 21 -5.15 14.04 13.33
C ARG A 21 -6.26 13.78 14.33
N THR A 22 -6.31 12.59 14.92
CA THR A 22 -7.46 12.15 15.73
C THR A 22 -7.08 11.53 17.06
N THR A 23 -5.78 11.39 17.35
CA THR A 23 -5.20 10.72 18.54
C THR A 23 -5.71 9.29 18.78
N ARG A 24 -6.40 8.70 17.79
CA ARG A 24 -6.97 7.35 17.85
C ARG A 24 -6.24 6.42 16.89
N PRO A 25 -6.03 5.14 17.25
CA PRO A 25 -5.43 4.16 16.34
C PRO A 25 -6.32 3.88 15.12
N PRO A 26 -5.77 3.29 14.04
CA PRO A 26 -6.56 2.74 12.94
C PRO A 26 -7.63 1.74 13.42
N THR A 27 -8.82 1.74 12.80
CA THR A 27 -9.82 0.69 13.07
C THR A 27 -9.54 -0.55 12.22
N GLY A 28 -10.09 -1.72 12.58
CA GLY A 28 -9.94 -2.94 11.77
C GLY A 28 -10.39 -2.77 10.31
N THR A 29 -11.51 -2.06 10.06
CA THR A 29 -11.96 -1.79 8.68
C THR A 29 -11.04 -0.82 7.93
N ASP A 30 -10.36 0.08 8.65
CA ASP A 30 -9.34 0.93 8.02
C ASP A 30 -8.12 0.10 7.62
N VAL A 31 -7.68 -0.83 8.47
CA VAL A 31 -6.55 -1.72 8.17
C VAL A 31 -6.84 -2.60 6.95
N ILE A 32 -8.05 -3.15 6.82
CA ILE A 32 -8.44 -3.92 5.62
C ILE A 32 -8.35 -3.05 4.36
N ALA A 33 -8.91 -1.84 4.40
CA ALA A 33 -8.85 -0.91 3.27
C ALA A 33 -7.41 -0.48 2.94
N LEU A 34 -6.57 -0.31 3.96
CA LEU A 34 -5.15 -0.02 3.82
C LEU A 34 -4.41 -1.17 3.16
N VAL A 35 -4.62 -2.41 3.61
CA VAL A 35 -4.03 -3.61 2.99
C VAL A 35 -4.37 -3.63 1.51
N VAL A 36 -5.66 -3.49 1.16
CA VAL A 36 -6.08 -3.42 -0.25
C VAL A 36 -5.34 -2.30 -0.99
N GLY A 37 -5.29 -1.09 -0.43
CA GLY A 37 -4.58 0.04 -1.04
C GLY A 37 -3.10 -0.24 -1.28
N THR A 38 -2.40 -0.80 -0.29
CA THR A 38 -0.97 -1.12 -0.39
C THR A 38 -0.66 -2.23 -1.38
N GLN A 39 -1.62 -3.07 -1.77
CA GLN A 39 -1.39 -4.14 -2.74
C GLN A 39 -1.98 -3.81 -4.12
N PHE A 40 -2.88 -2.82 -4.20
CA PHE A 40 -3.65 -2.52 -5.40
C PHE A 40 -2.80 -2.27 -6.66
N PRO A 41 -1.72 -1.44 -6.63
CA PRO A 41 -0.91 -1.19 -7.82
C PRO A 41 -0.33 -2.48 -8.42
N ASP A 42 0.22 -3.32 -7.56
CA ASP A 42 0.81 -4.61 -7.92
C ASP A 42 -0.23 -5.61 -8.43
N LEU A 43 -1.40 -5.68 -7.78
CA LEU A 43 -2.49 -6.58 -8.18
C LEU A 43 -3.09 -6.21 -9.55
N VAL A 44 -2.92 -4.97 -10.00
CA VAL A 44 -3.33 -4.53 -11.34
C VAL A 44 -2.20 -4.72 -12.34
N ASP A 45 -1.04 -4.12 -12.09
CA ASP A 45 0.00 -4.02 -13.11
C ASP A 45 0.68 -5.36 -13.36
N LYS A 46 1.00 -6.12 -12.30
CA LYS A 46 1.76 -7.37 -12.46
C LYS A 46 0.98 -8.41 -13.26
N PRO A 47 -0.32 -8.70 -12.99
CA PRO A 47 -1.03 -9.66 -13.80
C PRO A 47 -1.22 -9.21 -15.26
N LEU A 48 -1.55 -7.94 -15.46
CA LEU A 48 -1.76 -7.38 -16.80
C LEU A 48 -0.47 -7.33 -17.63
N ALA A 49 0.69 -7.19 -16.98
CA ALA A 49 1.98 -7.22 -17.65
C ALA A 49 2.53 -8.64 -17.85
N TRP A 50 2.51 -9.48 -16.81
CA TRP A 50 3.23 -10.76 -16.82
C TRP A 50 2.41 -11.92 -17.39
N TRP A 51 1.09 -11.93 -17.16
CA TRP A 51 0.23 -13.03 -17.59
C TRP A 51 -0.58 -12.69 -18.84
N VAL A 52 -1.11 -11.46 -18.91
CA VAL A 52 -1.94 -11.02 -20.05
C VAL A 52 -1.11 -10.35 -21.15
N GLY A 53 -0.02 -9.65 -20.78
CA GLY A 53 0.87 -8.97 -21.72
C GLY A 53 0.31 -7.68 -22.33
N VAL A 54 -0.72 -7.06 -21.73
CA VAL A 54 -1.33 -5.80 -22.21
C VAL A 54 -0.62 -4.56 -21.68
N LEU A 55 0.09 -4.69 -20.55
CA LEU A 55 0.92 -3.61 -20.01
C LEU A 55 2.40 -3.85 -20.32
N PRO A 56 3.17 -2.78 -20.58
CA PRO A 56 4.57 -2.90 -20.99
C PRO A 56 5.46 -3.45 -19.86
N THR A 57 5.14 -3.19 -18.59
CA THR A 57 5.89 -3.66 -17.43
C THR A 57 4.98 -3.84 -16.22
N GLY A 58 5.45 -4.54 -15.18
CA GLY A 58 4.72 -4.66 -13.91
C GLY A 58 4.64 -3.38 -13.07
N ARG A 59 5.18 -2.26 -13.57
CA ARG A 59 5.09 -0.91 -12.96
C ARG A 59 4.80 0.12 -14.05
N SER A 60 3.52 0.33 -14.35
CA SER A 60 3.11 1.31 -15.36
C SER A 60 1.77 1.97 -15.07
N LEU A 61 0.65 1.25 -15.19
CA LEU A 61 -0.69 1.85 -15.20
C LEU A 61 -1.10 2.26 -13.79
N ALA A 62 -1.26 1.30 -12.88
CA ALA A 62 -1.68 1.53 -11.51
C ALA A 62 -0.55 2.07 -10.62
N HIS A 63 0.71 2.00 -11.07
CA HIS A 63 1.82 2.70 -10.40
C HIS A 63 1.95 4.17 -10.80
N SER A 64 1.23 4.63 -11.83
CA SER A 64 1.21 6.04 -12.24
C SER A 64 0.38 6.91 -11.30
N LEU A 65 0.91 8.09 -10.96
CA LEU A 65 0.22 9.10 -10.18
C LEU A 65 -0.99 9.69 -10.92
N LEU A 66 -0.99 9.64 -12.26
CA LEU A 66 -2.14 10.08 -13.07
C LEU A 66 -3.33 9.13 -12.83
N THR A 67 -3.10 7.83 -12.98
CA THR A 67 -4.10 6.80 -12.71
C THR A 67 -4.54 6.82 -11.26
N ALA A 68 -3.58 6.91 -10.32
CA ALA A 68 -3.88 7.00 -8.90
C ALA A 68 -4.77 8.21 -8.60
N SER A 69 -4.49 9.39 -9.17
CA SER A 69 -5.28 10.60 -8.95
C SER A 69 -6.73 10.42 -9.41
N VAL A 70 -6.95 9.86 -10.60
CA VAL A 70 -8.29 9.59 -11.14
C VAL A 70 -9.03 8.59 -10.26
N LEU A 71 -8.39 7.47 -9.92
CA LEU A 71 -9.02 6.40 -9.13
C LEU A 71 -9.34 6.88 -7.70
N LEU A 72 -8.44 7.63 -7.07
CA LEU A 72 -8.67 8.20 -5.75
C LEU A 72 -9.79 9.24 -5.77
N ALA A 73 -9.91 10.06 -6.82
CA ALA A 73 -11.02 10.99 -6.96
C ALA A 73 -12.37 10.28 -7.11
N VAL A 74 -12.44 9.24 -7.95
CA VAL A 74 -13.66 8.43 -8.15
C VAL A 74 -14.06 7.72 -6.85
N THR A 75 -13.12 7.00 -6.23
CA THR A 75 -13.38 6.28 -4.97
C THR A 75 -13.71 7.23 -3.83
N TYR A 76 -13.13 8.44 -3.79
CA TYR A 76 -13.52 9.47 -2.83
C TYR A 76 -14.98 9.87 -3.01
N GLY A 77 -15.40 10.12 -4.25
CA GLY A 77 -16.79 10.45 -4.58
C GLY A 77 -17.78 9.38 -4.11
N ILE A 78 -17.42 8.10 -4.25
CA ILE A 78 -18.23 6.96 -3.78
C ILE A 78 -18.24 6.89 -2.25
N CYS A 79 -17.08 6.95 -1.60
CA CYS A 79 -16.96 6.79 -0.15
C CYS A 79 -17.52 7.98 0.63
N ARG A 80 -17.44 9.22 0.09
CA ARG A 80 -17.98 10.41 0.77
C ARG A 80 -19.49 10.33 0.98
N ARG A 81 -20.21 9.71 0.04
CA ARG A 81 -21.68 9.59 0.06
C ARG A 81 -22.16 8.57 1.10
N ASN A 82 -21.30 7.62 1.46
CA ASN A 82 -21.64 6.49 2.34
C ASN A 82 -21.03 6.59 3.75
N GLY A 83 -20.48 7.75 4.14
CA GLY A 83 -19.86 7.94 5.46
C GLY A 83 -18.53 7.20 5.67
N HIS A 84 -17.92 6.63 4.62
CA HIS A 84 -16.73 5.77 4.71
C HIS A 84 -15.40 6.53 4.52
N ARG A 85 -15.32 7.79 4.94
CA ARG A 85 -14.14 8.66 4.70
C ARG A 85 -12.85 8.10 5.30
N SER A 86 -12.93 7.48 6.47
CA SER A 86 -11.78 6.88 7.15
C SER A 86 -11.18 5.72 6.35
N ARG A 87 -12.03 4.81 5.85
CA ARG A 87 -11.62 3.67 5.02
C ARG A 87 -11.01 4.13 3.70
N TRP A 88 -11.60 5.15 3.07
CA TRP A 88 -11.02 5.76 1.87
C TRP A 88 -9.64 6.37 2.15
N ALA A 89 -9.48 7.09 3.27
CA ALA A 89 -8.18 7.67 3.62
C ALA A 89 -7.12 6.58 3.84
N ALA A 90 -7.50 5.46 4.46
CA ALA A 90 -6.62 4.32 4.64
C ALA A 90 -6.21 3.71 3.28
N PHE A 91 -7.17 3.44 2.40
CA PHE A 91 -6.90 2.98 1.03
C PHE A 91 -6.00 3.97 0.26
N ALA A 92 -6.28 5.27 0.35
CA ALA A 92 -5.54 6.31 -0.36
C ALA A 92 -4.08 6.40 0.11
N VAL A 93 -3.84 6.37 1.43
CA VAL A 93 -2.48 6.35 1.98
C VAL A 93 -1.75 5.08 1.53
N GLY A 94 -2.41 3.91 1.59
CA GLY A 94 -1.85 2.66 1.12
C GLY A 94 -1.45 2.71 -0.35
N TYR A 95 -2.38 3.11 -1.23
CA TYR A 95 -2.13 3.25 -2.65
C TYR A 95 -0.97 4.20 -2.90
N VAL A 96 -1.05 5.45 -2.43
CA VAL A 96 -0.02 6.46 -2.76
C VAL A 96 1.34 6.10 -2.20
N SER A 97 1.41 5.53 -1.00
CA SER A 97 2.69 5.12 -0.40
C SER A 97 3.42 4.07 -1.23
N HIS A 98 2.70 3.20 -1.93
CA HIS A 98 3.26 2.09 -2.67
C HIS A 98 4.26 2.52 -3.79
N PRO A 99 3.87 3.31 -4.80
CA PRO A 99 4.78 3.71 -5.88
C PRO A 99 5.92 4.61 -5.39
N PHE A 100 5.72 5.40 -4.33
CA PHE A 100 6.80 6.16 -3.71
C PHE A 100 7.83 5.25 -3.02
N ALA A 101 7.35 4.28 -2.24
CA ALA A 101 8.22 3.31 -1.57
C ALA A 101 9.07 2.52 -2.58
N ASP A 102 8.48 2.19 -3.73
CA ASP A 102 9.14 1.46 -4.80
C ASP A 102 10.34 2.17 -5.45
N VAL A 103 10.38 3.50 -5.38
CA VAL A 103 11.39 4.29 -6.07
C VAL A 103 12.27 5.13 -5.13
N LEU A 104 11.86 5.29 -3.87
CA LEU A 104 12.51 6.20 -2.91
C LEU A 104 14.02 5.99 -2.82
N LEU A 105 14.46 4.76 -2.52
CA LEU A 105 15.90 4.47 -2.38
C LEU A 105 16.66 4.65 -3.69
N THR A 106 16.03 4.35 -4.83
CA THR A 106 16.66 4.55 -6.14
C THR A 106 16.84 6.03 -6.46
N VAL A 107 15.82 6.86 -6.18
CA VAL A 107 15.87 8.31 -6.39
C VAL A 107 16.91 8.96 -5.48
N LEU A 108 16.99 8.53 -4.21
CA LEU A 108 18.01 9.01 -3.27
C LEU A 108 19.43 8.64 -3.73
N ALA A 109 19.59 7.52 -4.44
CA ALA A 109 20.84 7.12 -5.08
C ALA A 109 21.09 7.80 -6.45
N GLY A 110 20.28 8.79 -6.85
CA GLY A 110 20.42 9.54 -8.10
C GLY A 110 19.82 8.86 -9.34
N GLY A 111 19.14 7.73 -9.19
CA GLY A 111 18.54 6.97 -10.28
C GLY A 111 17.17 7.49 -10.73
N TYR A 112 17.04 8.79 -11.00
CA TYR A 112 15.76 9.46 -11.30
C TYR A 112 15.00 8.85 -12.49
N GLY A 113 15.71 8.28 -13.47
CA GLY A 113 15.08 7.61 -14.62
C GLY A 113 14.16 6.44 -14.22
N ARG A 114 14.43 5.76 -13.08
CA ARG A 114 13.55 4.69 -12.60
C ARG A 114 12.22 5.20 -12.02
N ALA A 115 12.04 6.50 -11.87
CA ALA A 115 10.79 7.12 -11.40
C ALA A 115 9.83 7.50 -12.54
N THR A 116 10.20 7.30 -13.81
CA THR A 116 9.36 7.75 -14.94
C THR A 116 7.99 7.06 -14.98
N PHE A 117 7.85 5.86 -14.41
CA PHE A 117 6.56 5.17 -14.29
C PHE A 117 5.52 5.98 -13.50
N LEU A 118 5.94 6.86 -12.58
CA LEU A 118 5.04 7.73 -11.81
C LEU A 118 4.22 8.67 -12.69
N LEU A 119 4.70 8.98 -13.90
CA LEU A 119 4.05 9.86 -14.87
C LEU A 119 3.68 9.13 -16.15
N TRP A 120 3.68 7.80 -16.16
CA TRP A 120 3.22 7.04 -17.32
C TRP A 120 1.73 7.34 -17.60
N PRO A 121 1.30 7.51 -18.87
CA PRO A 121 2.04 7.33 -20.12
C PRO A 121 2.71 8.61 -20.68
N ILE A 122 2.78 9.70 -19.92
CA ILE A 122 3.39 10.96 -20.38
C ILE A 122 4.90 10.80 -20.56
N LEU A 123 5.57 10.15 -19.62
CA LEU A 123 7.00 9.85 -19.72
C LEU A 123 7.25 8.41 -20.20
N PRO A 124 8.29 8.19 -21.04
CA PRO A 124 8.68 6.84 -21.43
C PRO A 124 9.19 6.06 -20.22
N LEU A 125 8.86 4.77 -20.17
CA LEU A 125 9.41 3.87 -19.16
C LEU A 125 10.89 3.68 -19.42
N SER A 126 11.71 3.78 -18.38
CA SER A 126 13.10 3.30 -18.45
C SER A 126 13.08 1.80 -18.75
N SER A 127 14.03 1.31 -19.57
CA SER A 127 14.08 -0.07 -20.08
C SER A 127 13.69 -1.12 -19.04
N PRO A 128 12.99 -2.19 -19.45
CA PRO A 128 12.28 -3.06 -18.53
C PRO A 128 13.24 -3.60 -17.47
N ALA A 129 12.93 -3.33 -16.20
CA ALA A 129 13.46 -4.15 -15.13
C ALA A 129 13.12 -5.60 -15.47
N SER A 130 14.15 -6.44 -15.49
CA SER A 130 14.10 -7.86 -15.78
C SER A 130 12.92 -8.55 -15.10
N GLY A 131 12.45 -9.66 -15.68
CA GLY A 131 11.36 -10.49 -15.15
C GLY A 131 11.52 -10.87 -13.66
N PRO A 132 10.56 -11.62 -13.08
CA PRO A 132 10.47 -11.84 -11.63
C PRO A 132 11.81 -12.27 -11.04
N SER A 133 12.47 -11.34 -10.34
CA SER A 133 13.75 -11.61 -9.69
C SER A 133 13.44 -12.20 -8.32
N VAL A 134 13.35 -13.53 -8.27
CA VAL A 134 13.12 -14.30 -7.03
C VAL A 134 14.45 -14.79 -6.43
N VAL A 135 15.58 -14.53 -7.10
CA VAL A 135 16.90 -15.02 -6.73
C VAL A 135 17.75 -13.87 -6.20
N GLY A 136 18.10 -13.95 -4.91
CA GLY A 136 18.97 -13.01 -4.22
C GLY A 136 18.22 -12.19 -3.16
N VAL A 137 18.91 -11.88 -2.06
CA VAL A 137 18.45 -10.89 -1.08
C VAL A 137 18.82 -9.52 -1.65
N PRO A 138 17.85 -8.69 -2.07
CA PRO A 138 18.17 -7.37 -2.57
C PRO A 138 18.76 -6.51 -1.44
N GLY A 139 19.65 -5.56 -1.79
CA GLY A 139 20.42 -4.79 -0.80
C GLY A 139 19.58 -3.92 0.15
N ASP A 140 18.31 -3.69 -0.18
CA ASP A 140 17.32 -2.99 0.63
C ASP A 140 16.60 -3.88 1.65
N PHE A 141 16.78 -5.21 1.61
CA PHE A 141 16.11 -6.14 2.51
C PHE A 141 16.26 -5.81 4.01
N PRO A 142 17.43 -5.39 4.54
CA PRO A 142 17.54 -5.00 5.95
C PRO A 142 16.66 -3.79 6.30
N ILE A 143 16.49 -2.86 5.38
CA ILE A 143 15.63 -1.68 5.54
C ILE A 143 14.17 -2.12 5.55
N GLU A 144 13.77 -2.97 4.59
CA GLU A 144 12.41 -3.53 4.56
C GLU A 144 12.08 -4.28 5.86
N LEU A 145 12.99 -5.14 6.32
CA LEU A 145 12.82 -5.89 7.56
C LEU A 145 12.67 -4.95 8.76
N SER A 146 13.47 -3.89 8.83
CA SER A 146 13.39 -2.90 9.91
C SER A 146 12.05 -2.16 9.91
N LEU A 147 11.54 -1.80 8.72
CA LEU A 147 10.21 -1.20 8.56
C LEU A 147 9.10 -2.16 8.99
N VAL A 148 9.20 -3.45 8.65
CA VAL A 148 8.25 -4.48 9.08
C VAL A 148 8.25 -4.62 10.60
N VAL A 149 9.42 -4.73 11.23
CA VAL A 149 9.53 -4.82 12.69
C VAL A 149 8.90 -3.59 13.36
N ALA A 150 9.21 -2.39 12.87
CA ALA A 150 8.60 -1.16 13.36
C ALA A 150 7.08 -1.14 13.16
N ALA A 151 6.59 -1.57 12.00
CA ALA A 151 5.16 -1.66 11.71
C ALA A 151 4.43 -2.64 12.64
N VAL A 152 5.03 -3.81 12.90
CA VAL A 152 4.49 -4.80 13.86
C VAL A 152 4.45 -4.20 15.26
N TYR A 153 5.52 -3.53 15.71
CA TYR A 153 5.53 -2.87 17.01
C TYR A 153 4.42 -1.81 17.13
N VAL A 154 4.27 -0.94 16.14
CA VAL A 154 3.21 0.10 16.13
C VAL A 154 1.82 -0.54 16.05
N TRP A 155 1.65 -1.61 15.28
CA TRP A 155 0.38 -2.33 15.17
C TRP A 155 -0.04 -2.98 16.49
N LEU A 156 0.91 -3.59 17.21
CA LEU A 156 0.67 -4.09 18.57
C LEU A 156 0.33 -2.95 19.54
N ALA A 157 1.05 -1.83 19.45
CA ALA A 157 0.77 -0.63 20.26
C ALA A 157 -0.56 0.05 19.92
N ASP A 158 -1.10 -0.17 18.71
CA ASP A 158 -2.43 0.25 18.29
C ASP A 158 -3.53 -0.73 18.74
N GLY A 159 -3.19 -1.83 19.42
CA GLY A 159 -4.13 -2.84 19.90
C GLY A 159 -4.47 -3.92 18.87
N ALA A 160 -3.56 -4.20 17.93
CA ALA A 160 -3.72 -5.19 16.86
C ALA A 160 -5.04 -5.06 16.07
N PRO A 161 -5.35 -3.86 15.53
CA PRO A 161 -6.59 -3.63 14.80
C PRO A 161 -6.73 -4.59 13.61
N GLY A 162 -7.92 -5.19 13.47
CA GLY A 162 -8.26 -6.13 12.40
C GLY A 162 -8.27 -7.61 12.83
N VAL A 163 -7.60 -7.98 13.93
CA VAL A 163 -7.56 -9.38 14.41
C VAL A 163 -8.97 -9.91 14.72
N ALA A 164 -9.75 -9.17 15.51
CA ALA A 164 -11.13 -9.54 15.85
C ALA A 164 -12.09 -9.54 14.64
N SER A 165 -11.69 -8.95 13.51
CA SER A 165 -12.48 -8.97 12.27
C SER A 165 -12.22 -10.23 11.43
N VAL A 166 -11.12 -10.95 11.70
CA VAL A 166 -10.68 -12.14 10.94
C VAL A 166 -10.79 -13.41 11.77
N LEU A 167 -10.47 -13.33 13.07
CA LEU A 167 -10.68 -14.41 14.02
C LEU A 167 -12.04 -14.17 14.69
N PRO A 168 -13.07 -15.00 14.43
CA PRO A 168 -14.23 -15.04 15.29
C PRO A 168 -13.77 -15.67 16.61
N LEU A 169 -13.14 -14.87 17.48
CA LEU A 169 -13.04 -15.25 18.87
C LEU A 169 -14.49 -15.29 19.38
N GLY A 170 -14.93 -16.51 19.69
CA GLY A 170 -16.30 -16.82 20.04
C GLY A 170 -16.88 -15.77 20.96
N SER A 171 -18.06 -15.29 20.59
CA SER A 171 -18.91 -14.48 21.44
C SER A 171 -18.92 -15.06 22.86
N ASP A 172 -18.54 -14.22 23.81
CA ASP A 172 -18.65 -14.40 25.25
C ASP A 172 -20.02 -15.00 25.62
N PRO A 173 -20.08 -16.15 26.35
CA PRO A 173 -21.35 -16.78 26.72
C PRO A 173 -22.15 -15.99 27.78
N HIS A 174 -21.67 -14.83 28.25
CA HIS A 174 -22.34 -14.06 29.32
C HIS A 174 -23.18 -12.87 28.83
N ARG A 175 -23.98 -13.06 27.78
CA ARG A 175 -25.12 -12.17 27.51
C ARG A 175 -26.44 -12.86 27.88
N GLU A 176 -26.59 -13.19 29.17
CA GLU A 176 -27.90 -13.44 29.76
C GLU A 176 -28.43 -12.17 30.45
N ARG A 177 -29.59 -11.74 29.93
CA ARG A 177 -30.67 -10.93 30.54
C ARG A 177 -30.52 -9.40 30.54
#